data_AF-A0A1J7I4V6-F1
#
_entry.id   AF-A0A1J7I4V6-F1
#
_cell.length_a   1.000
_cell.length_b   1.000
_cell.length_c   1.000
_cell.angle_alpha   90.00
_cell.angle_beta   90.00
_cell.angle_gamma   90.00
#
_symmetry.space_group_name_H-M   'P 1'
#
loop_
_entity.id
_entity.type
_entity.pdbx_description
1 polymer ?
#
loop_
_entity_poly.entity_id
_entity_poly.type
_entity_poly.pdbx_seq_one_letter_code
_entity_poly.pdbx_strand_id
1 'polypeptide(L)'
;MENHYGVANLQTLRLAELEADIDKASERLLSICANDGFFWLEADQDSELGKAIAYLADFNERLFDIEEEEKRRYPFETTGRGLCSGFKAAGTEPGAFGTPDGFELYMVPYNELLIDNYPHELVGPSIVKNEQEKMALHTATYHGVGLLLLNRLSQSLGQPQYQHLASAHDPQVPTTSSLTFLKYPDQQVGNEGGHVSHTDVGTLTFLYTLSPGLQIYHPARDAWEWVEPRRNCLLVNVGDSLALMTDRKLRSSLHRVIPHPSTGGTTRHSFAYFMRPIETAPLRMAGGQVLESVEWHLRKIKVFGAPLEVQTEANGVLLGDRSGGGAAAAFPDGYDAETLMRLVFGFAAKDTGEEGGRCITLEGMLNSTDGRVVLLQEYPPPGSHQSQWHGTATLFGIVGYWMQETLLLYMEYELGVIDDINTTPVQPLV
;
A
#
# COMPACT_ATOMS: atom_id res chain seq x y z
N MET A 1 -9.03 16.37 -17.77
CA MET A 1 -9.92 15.30 -18.26
C MET A 1 -10.29 14.45 -17.06
N GLU A 2 -11.56 14.09 -16.88
CA GLU A 2 -12.01 13.24 -15.77
C GLU A 2 -11.30 11.88 -15.86
N ASN A 3 -10.50 11.55 -14.86
CA ASN A 3 -9.89 10.23 -14.76
C ASN A 3 -10.97 9.20 -14.44
N HIS A 4 -11.49 8.55 -15.47
CA HIS A 4 -12.46 7.47 -15.33
C HIS A 4 -11.76 6.16 -14.94
N TYR A 5 -11.22 6.10 -13.71
CA TYR A 5 -10.92 4.81 -13.10
C TYR A 5 -12.24 4.06 -12.86
N GLY A 6 -12.25 2.76 -13.15
CA GLY A 6 -13.40 1.90 -12.89
C GLY A 6 -13.64 1.67 -11.39
N VAL A 7 -14.76 1.03 -11.06
CA VAL A 7 -15.06 0.57 -9.69
C VAL A 7 -14.78 -0.93 -9.61
N ALA A 8 -14.04 -1.33 -8.58
CA ALA A 8 -13.70 -2.73 -8.33
C ALA A 8 -14.95 -3.54 -7.98
N ASN A 9 -15.22 -4.59 -8.76
CA ASN A 9 -16.31 -5.52 -8.49
C ASN A 9 -15.87 -6.62 -7.51
N LEU A 10 -15.73 -6.27 -6.23
CA LEU A 10 -15.33 -7.19 -5.18
C LEU A 10 -16.50 -8.05 -4.68
N GLN A 11 -16.25 -9.35 -4.55
CA GLN A 11 -17.22 -10.30 -3.98
C GLN A 11 -17.45 -10.04 -2.49
N THR A 12 -18.63 -10.45 -2.02
CA THR A 12 -19.02 -10.34 -0.61
C THR A 12 -19.26 -11.72 -0.01
N LEU A 13 -18.71 -11.92 1.19
CA LEU A 13 -18.93 -13.08 2.03
C LEU A 13 -19.55 -12.61 3.34
N ARG A 14 -20.61 -13.27 3.79
CA ARG A 14 -21.19 -12.99 5.11
C ARG A 14 -20.44 -13.80 6.17
N LEU A 15 -20.10 -13.17 7.29
CA LEU A 15 -19.41 -13.85 8.38
C LEU A 15 -20.19 -15.09 8.86
N ALA A 16 -21.51 -14.96 9.03
CA ALA A 16 -22.37 -16.07 9.44
C ALA A 16 -22.33 -17.27 8.48
N GLU A 17 -22.18 -17.03 7.17
CA GLU A 17 -22.03 -18.10 6.18
C GLU A 17 -20.69 -18.83 6.34
N LEU A 18 -19.61 -18.11 6.66
CA LEU A 18 -18.28 -18.69 6.89
C LEU A 18 -18.19 -19.43 8.24
N GLU A 19 -18.89 -18.95 9.27
CA GLU A 19 -18.99 -19.63 10.56
C GLU A 19 -19.69 -20.99 10.41
N ALA A 20 -20.82 -21.03 9.70
CA ALA A 20 -21.59 -22.25 9.47
C ALA A 20 -21.12 -23.08 8.25
N ASP A 21 -20.19 -22.55 7.45
CA ASP A 21 -19.76 -23.07 6.14
C ASP A 21 -20.91 -23.33 5.15
N ILE A 22 -21.90 -22.43 5.14
CA ILE A 22 -23.07 -22.52 4.27
C ILE A 22 -22.65 -22.27 2.81
N ASP A 23 -23.30 -22.95 1.86
CA ASP A 23 -23.13 -22.74 0.41
C ASP A 23 -21.66 -22.77 -0.07
N LYS A 24 -20.85 -23.64 0.56
CA LYS A 24 -19.42 -23.78 0.26
C LYS A 24 -18.66 -22.46 0.42
N ALA A 25 -19.03 -21.65 1.43
CA ALA A 25 -18.39 -20.38 1.71
C ALA A 25 -16.87 -20.49 1.82
N SER A 26 -16.33 -21.59 2.34
CA SER A 26 -14.89 -21.82 2.41
C SER A 26 -14.22 -22.02 1.04
N GLU A 27 -14.86 -22.76 0.12
CA GLU A 27 -14.37 -22.90 -1.26
C GLU A 27 -14.39 -21.56 -2.00
N ARG A 28 -15.45 -20.76 -1.79
CA ARG A 28 -15.56 -19.39 -2.32
C ARG A 28 -14.48 -18.49 -1.75
N LEU A 29 -14.25 -18.52 -0.44
CA LEU A 29 -13.17 -17.78 0.22
C LEU A 29 -11.82 -18.13 -0.40
N LEU A 30 -11.51 -19.42 -0.56
CA LEU A 30 -10.27 -19.85 -1.20
C LEU A 30 -10.15 -19.30 -2.63
N SER A 31 -11.22 -19.41 -3.43
CA SER A 31 -11.22 -18.90 -4.80
C SER A 31 -10.95 -17.39 -4.85
N ILE A 32 -11.60 -16.61 -3.99
CA ILE A 32 -11.42 -15.15 -3.96
C ILE A 32 -10.01 -14.79 -3.48
N CYS A 33 -9.51 -15.42 -2.42
CA CYS A 33 -8.14 -15.19 -1.93
C CYS A 33 -7.06 -15.58 -2.95
N ALA A 34 -7.31 -16.59 -3.80
CA ALA A 34 -6.39 -17.00 -4.85
C ALA A 34 -6.41 -16.06 -6.06
N ASN A 35 -7.59 -15.58 -6.46
CA ASN A 35 -7.75 -14.81 -7.70
C ASN A 35 -7.67 -13.29 -7.50
N ASP A 36 -8.38 -12.76 -6.49
CA ASP A 36 -8.53 -11.32 -6.30
C ASP A 36 -7.67 -10.80 -5.15
N GLY A 37 -7.51 -11.60 -4.09
CA GLY A 37 -6.79 -11.20 -2.88
C GLY A 37 -7.50 -10.15 -2.02
N PHE A 38 -8.68 -9.69 -2.44
CA PHE A 38 -9.55 -8.72 -1.77
C PHE A 38 -11.00 -9.21 -1.78
N PHE A 39 -11.74 -8.97 -0.70
CA PHE A 39 -13.18 -9.20 -0.63
C PHE A 39 -13.85 -8.36 0.46
N TRP A 40 -15.17 -8.24 0.38
CA TRP A 40 -15.97 -7.70 1.46
C TRP A 40 -16.40 -8.80 2.43
N LEU A 41 -16.13 -8.60 3.71
CA LEU A 41 -16.68 -9.40 4.80
C LEU A 41 -17.82 -8.63 5.46
N GLU A 42 -19.04 -9.08 5.26
CA GLU A 42 -20.24 -8.49 5.86
C GLU A 42 -20.51 -9.10 7.23
N ALA A 43 -20.77 -8.22 8.22
CA ALA A 43 -21.16 -8.61 9.57
C ALA A 43 -22.55 -8.05 9.89
N ASP A 44 -23.37 -8.86 10.56
CA ASP A 44 -24.65 -8.38 11.08
C ASP A 44 -24.38 -7.30 12.15
N GLN A 45 -25.17 -6.22 12.16
CA GLN A 45 -24.92 -5.06 13.03
C GLN A 45 -24.89 -5.41 14.52
N ASP A 46 -25.73 -6.35 14.95
CA ASP A 46 -25.84 -6.78 16.34
C ASP A 46 -24.82 -7.88 16.73
N SER A 47 -24.02 -8.36 15.78
CA SER A 47 -22.94 -9.31 16.04
C SER A 47 -21.79 -8.64 16.80
N GLU A 48 -20.93 -9.44 17.43
CA GLU A 48 -19.74 -8.92 18.12
C GLU A 48 -18.81 -8.15 17.17
N LEU A 49 -18.66 -8.63 15.92
CA LEU A 49 -17.88 -7.91 14.91
C LEU A 49 -18.57 -6.61 14.48
N GLY A 50 -19.90 -6.60 14.31
CA GLY A 50 -20.68 -5.40 13.99
C GLY A 50 -20.54 -4.31 15.05
N LYS A 51 -20.65 -4.67 16.34
CA LYS A 51 -20.39 -3.78 17.48
C LYS A 51 -18.95 -3.27 17.50
N ALA A 52 -17.98 -4.15 17.20
CA ALA A 52 -16.58 -3.77 17.12
C ALA A 52 -16.32 -2.75 16.00
N ILE A 53 -16.92 -2.93 14.81
CA ILE A 53 -16.83 -1.95 13.72
C ILE A 53 -17.35 -0.58 14.16
N ALA A 54 -18.54 -0.55 14.76
CA ALA A 54 -19.16 0.70 15.20
C ALA A 54 -18.31 1.43 16.26
N TYR A 55 -17.84 0.70 17.27
CA TYR A 55 -16.99 1.25 18.32
C TYR A 55 -15.66 1.79 17.78
N LEU A 56 -14.97 1.01 16.93
CA LEU A 56 -13.67 1.40 16.40
C LEU A 56 -13.75 2.57 15.41
N ALA A 57 -14.85 2.68 14.67
CA ALA A 57 -15.10 3.83 13.81
C ALA A 57 -15.25 5.13 14.62
N ASP A 58 -16.06 5.10 15.68
CA ASP A 58 -16.23 6.23 16.62
C ASP A 58 -14.93 6.55 17.37
N PHE A 59 -14.20 5.52 17.83
CA PHE A 59 -12.92 5.71 18.50
C PHE A 59 -11.89 6.38 17.59
N ASN A 60 -11.86 6.03 16.30
CA ASN A 60 -10.93 6.61 15.33
C ASN A 60 -11.09 8.14 15.25
N GLU A 61 -12.32 8.64 15.18
CA GLU A 61 -12.58 10.08 15.15
C GLU A 61 -12.10 10.75 16.43
N ARG A 62 -12.53 10.25 17.59
CA ARG A 62 -12.14 10.80 18.90
C ARG A 62 -10.65 10.75 19.18
N LEU A 63 -9.95 9.72 18.69
CA LEU A 63 -8.51 9.58 18.84
C LEU A 63 -7.75 10.71 18.14
N PHE A 64 -8.18 11.09 16.94
CA PHE A 64 -7.51 12.15 16.19
C PHE A 64 -7.97 13.56 16.57
N ASP A 65 -9.00 13.69 17.41
CA ASP A 65 -9.49 14.94 18.01
C ASP A 65 -8.75 15.31 19.32
N ILE A 66 -7.88 14.44 19.84
CA ILE A 66 -7.07 14.79 21.02
C ILE A 66 -6.05 15.90 20.72
N GLU A 67 -5.58 16.57 21.77
CA GLU A 67 -4.59 17.65 21.67
C GLU A 67 -3.29 17.19 20.98
N GLU A 68 -2.80 18.00 20.04
CA GLU A 68 -1.56 17.75 19.30
C GLU A 68 -0.34 17.54 20.22
N GLU A 69 -0.33 18.21 21.38
CA GLU A 69 0.72 18.03 22.39
C GLU A 69 0.70 16.63 23.02
N GLU A 70 -0.47 16.01 23.14
CA GLU A 70 -0.56 14.63 23.61
C GLU A 70 -0.10 13.66 22.52
N LYS A 71 -0.49 13.87 21.26
CA LYS A 71 -0.04 13.04 20.12
C LYS A 71 1.49 13.00 20.04
N ARG A 72 2.16 14.15 20.14
CA ARG A 72 3.62 14.29 20.07
C ARG A 72 4.40 13.53 21.15
N ARG A 73 3.75 13.15 22.26
CA ARG A 73 4.41 12.38 23.34
C ARG A 73 4.60 10.91 23.01
N TYR A 74 3.92 10.41 21.99
CA TYR A 74 3.91 9.01 21.62
C TYR A 74 4.26 8.82 20.14
N PRO A 75 5.46 9.22 19.68
CA PRO A 75 5.85 9.06 18.28
C PRO A 75 6.07 7.59 17.92
N PHE A 76 5.67 7.22 16.71
CA PHE A 76 5.69 5.86 16.16
C PHE A 76 7.08 5.19 16.21
N GLU A 77 8.14 5.98 16.01
CA GLU A 77 9.51 5.49 15.91
C GLU A 77 10.07 5.03 17.26
N THR A 78 9.53 5.53 18.37
CA THR A 78 10.07 5.26 19.72
C THR A 78 9.03 4.73 20.70
N THR A 79 7.75 4.69 20.33
CA THR A 79 6.69 4.18 21.20
C THR A 79 6.58 2.67 21.08
N GLY A 80 6.66 1.99 22.22
CA GLY A 80 6.52 0.54 22.30
C GLY A 80 7.64 -0.18 21.56
N ARG A 81 7.30 -1.25 20.84
CA ARG A 81 8.26 -2.13 20.18
C ARG A 81 7.83 -2.45 18.76
N GLY A 82 8.81 -2.89 17.95
CA GLY A 82 8.55 -3.46 16.63
C GLY A 82 7.88 -2.52 15.63
N LEU A 83 7.92 -1.19 15.87
CA LEU A 83 7.20 -0.20 15.06
C LEU A 83 5.72 -0.59 14.93
N CYS A 84 5.09 -0.90 16.08
CA CYS A 84 3.71 -1.35 16.17
C CYS A 84 2.85 -0.49 17.11
N SER A 85 3.38 0.64 17.59
CA SER A 85 2.69 1.55 18.51
C SER A 85 3.09 2.99 18.25
N GLY A 86 2.20 3.93 18.57
CA GLY A 86 2.48 5.36 18.49
C GLY A 86 1.91 6.06 17.26
N PHE A 87 2.03 7.38 17.27
CA PHE A 87 1.58 8.32 16.25
C PHE A 87 2.67 8.55 15.21
N LYS A 88 2.32 8.50 13.94
CA LYS A 88 3.12 9.10 12.87
C LYS A 88 2.31 10.22 12.22
N ALA A 89 2.95 11.38 12.06
CA ALA A 89 2.33 12.57 11.48
C ALA A 89 2.23 12.44 9.96
N ALA A 90 1.31 13.20 9.35
CA ALA A 90 1.24 13.27 7.90
C ALA A 90 2.50 13.89 7.29
N GLY A 91 2.90 13.39 6.12
CA GLY A 91 4.00 13.94 5.33
C GLY A 91 5.40 13.61 5.84
N THR A 92 5.55 12.63 6.73
CA THR A 92 6.85 12.19 7.24
C THR A 92 7.45 11.02 6.45
N GLU A 93 6.65 10.33 5.64
CA GLU A 93 7.06 9.20 4.81
C GLU A 93 6.69 9.47 3.33
N PRO A 94 7.21 8.69 2.37
CA PRO A 94 6.78 8.78 0.98
C PRO A 94 5.32 8.34 0.77
N GLY A 95 4.61 9.16 0.02
CA GLY A 95 3.24 8.98 -0.42
C GLY A 95 3.13 8.51 -1.87
N ALA A 96 1.93 8.66 -2.43
CA ALA A 96 1.65 8.41 -3.82
C ALA A 96 2.37 9.43 -4.73
N PHE A 97 2.71 9.00 -5.95
CA PHE A 97 3.24 9.87 -7.00
C PHE A 97 4.48 10.69 -6.62
N GLY A 98 5.32 10.16 -5.72
CA GLY A 98 6.57 10.83 -5.28
C GLY A 98 6.35 12.03 -4.35
N THR A 99 5.14 12.22 -3.83
CA THR A 99 4.83 13.26 -2.84
C THR A 99 5.03 12.72 -1.42
N PRO A 100 5.19 13.56 -0.38
CA PRO A 100 5.08 13.10 1.02
C PRO A 100 3.67 12.56 1.27
N ASP A 101 3.54 11.54 2.13
CA ASP A 101 2.27 10.90 2.42
C ASP A 101 1.21 11.87 2.99
N GLY A 102 -0.06 11.49 2.87
CA GLY A 102 -1.19 12.33 3.23
C GLY A 102 -1.90 11.99 4.52
N PHE A 103 -1.28 11.22 5.43
CA PHE A 103 -2.02 10.66 6.56
C PHE A 103 -1.28 10.66 7.88
N GLU A 104 -2.05 10.99 8.92
CA GLU A 104 -1.70 10.66 10.29
C GLU A 104 -2.10 9.20 10.57
N LEU A 105 -1.28 8.48 11.34
CA LEU A 105 -1.60 7.15 11.84
C LEU A 105 -1.39 7.05 13.35
N TYR A 106 -2.11 6.15 13.99
CA TYR A 106 -1.80 5.67 15.34
C TYR A 106 -1.97 4.16 15.42
N MET A 107 -1.00 3.47 16.02
CA MET A 107 -1.06 2.01 16.21
C MET A 107 -1.23 1.64 17.67
N VAL A 108 -2.09 0.65 17.92
CA VAL A 108 -2.23 -0.05 19.20
C VAL A 108 -1.68 -1.47 19.03
N PRO A 109 -0.66 -1.85 19.80
CA PRO A 109 0.00 -3.15 19.62
C PRO A 109 -0.84 -4.28 20.24
N TYR A 110 -0.86 -5.44 19.59
CA TYR A 110 -1.63 -6.61 20.04
C TYR A 110 -1.12 -7.17 21.38
N ASN A 111 0.20 -7.26 21.53
CA ASN A 111 0.82 -8.02 22.62
C ASN A 111 0.47 -7.42 24.00
N GLU A 112 0.62 -6.11 24.15
CA GLU A 112 0.34 -5.35 25.37
C GLU A 112 -1.16 -5.32 25.71
N LEU A 113 -2.05 -5.59 24.74
CA LEU A 113 -3.49 -5.66 24.96
C LEU A 113 -3.98 -7.06 25.33
N LEU A 114 -3.39 -8.12 24.77
CA LEU A 114 -4.02 -9.45 24.72
C LEU A 114 -3.16 -10.62 25.20
N ILE A 115 -1.84 -10.46 25.34
CA ILE A 115 -1.00 -11.52 25.86
C ILE A 115 -0.97 -11.46 27.38
N ASP A 116 -1.36 -12.57 28.02
CA ASP A 116 -1.37 -12.69 29.47
C ASP A 116 0.05 -12.51 30.04
N ASN A 117 0.19 -11.63 31.04
CA ASN A 117 1.46 -11.33 31.70
C ASN A 117 2.56 -10.86 30.73
N TYR A 118 2.21 -10.16 29.65
CA TYR A 118 3.20 -9.56 28.77
C TYR A 118 4.10 -8.59 29.54
N PRO A 119 5.44 -8.63 29.38
CA PRO A 119 6.37 -7.88 30.22
C PRO A 119 6.35 -6.36 29.99
N HIS A 120 5.67 -5.89 28.94
CA HIS A 120 5.56 -4.47 28.62
C HIS A 120 4.13 -3.98 28.83
N GLU A 121 3.99 -2.83 29.49
CA GLU A 121 2.70 -2.17 29.66
C GLU A 121 2.28 -1.44 28.39
N LEU A 122 0.96 -1.27 28.22
CA LEU A 122 0.41 -0.45 27.15
C LEU A 122 0.80 1.02 27.33
N VAL A 123 1.64 1.51 26.42
CA VAL A 123 2.02 2.94 26.34
C VAL A 123 1.22 3.60 25.22
N GLY A 124 0.55 4.70 25.53
CA GLY A 124 -0.27 5.46 24.59
C GLY A 124 -0.96 6.66 25.23
N PRO A 125 -1.75 7.43 24.44
CA PRO A 125 -2.51 8.57 24.94
C PRO A 125 -3.58 8.11 25.93
N SER A 126 -4.05 9.06 26.74
CA SER A 126 -5.04 8.86 27.80
C SER A 126 -6.29 8.14 27.30
N ILE A 127 -6.81 8.49 26.13
CA ILE A 127 -7.99 7.85 25.54
C ILE A 127 -7.80 6.35 25.28
N VAL A 128 -6.60 5.93 24.86
CA VAL A 128 -6.25 4.52 24.62
C VAL A 128 -6.14 3.76 25.94
N LYS A 129 -5.49 4.35 26.95
CA LYS A 129 -5.37 3.72 28.29
C LYS A 129 -6.73 3.60 28.99
N ASN A 130 -7.55 4.65 28.91
CA ASN A 130 -8.86 4.70 29.55
C ASN A 130 -9.84 3.69 28.95
N GLU A 131 -9.69 3.35 27.67
CA GLU A 131 -10.56 2.39 26.97
C GLU A 131 -9.85 1.08 26.59
N GLN A 132 -8.74 0.74 27.26
CA GLN A 132 -7.91 -0.42 26.92
C GLN A 132 -8.68 -1.75 26.94
N GLU A 133 -9.62 -1.93 27.87
CA GLU A 133 -10.41 -3.17 27.99
C GLU A 133 -11.34 -3.37 26.79
N LYS A 134 -11.97 -2.28 26.32
CA LYS A 134 -12.78 -2.30 25.09
C LYS A 134 -11.91 -2.52 23.86
N MET A 135 -10.72 -1.89 23.83
CA MET A 135 -9.76 -2.08 22.75
C MET A 135 -9.31 -3.54 22.64
N ALA A 136 -9.00 -4.16 23.78
CA ALA A 136 -8.65 -5.57 23.87
C ALA A 136 -9.81 -6.46 23.39
N LEU A 137 -11.03 -6.25 23.89
CA LEU A 137 -12.21 -7.01 23.47
C LEU A 137 -12.42 -6.97 21.94
N HIS A 138 -12.37 -5.79 21.34
CA HIS A 138 -12.58 -5.64 19.90
C HIS A 138 -11.39 -6.21 19.10
N THR A 139 -10.15 -5.99 19.54
CA THR A 139 -8.97 -6.60 18.91
C THR A 139 -9.04 -8.13 18.93
N ALA A 140 -9.46 -8.73 20.05
CA ALA A 140 -9.68 -10.17 20.15
C ALA A 140 -10.77 -10.68 19.20
N THR A 141 -11.84 -9.89 19.00
CA THR A 141 -12.91 -10.20 18.05
C THR A 141 -12.37 -10.29 16.62
N TYR A 142 -11.59 -9.30 16.17
CA TYR A 142 -10.95 -9.33 14.84
C TYR A 142 -9.96 -10.49 14.71
N HIS A 143 -9.17 -10.75 15.74
CA HIS A 143 -8.21 -11.86 15.73
C HIS A 143 -8.93 -13.22 15.61
N GLY A 144 -10.01 -13.42 16.36
CA GLY A 144 -10.83 -14.64 16.28
C GLY A 144 -11.44 -14.86 14.90
N VAL A 145 -11.94 -13.79 14.25
CA VAL A 145 -12.42 -13.84 12.86
C VAL A 145 -11.27 -14.20 11.92
N GLY A 146 -10.08 -13.62 12.10
CA GLY A 146 -8.88 -13.99 11.36
C GLY A 146 -8.54 -15.49 11.46
N LEU A 147 -8.52 -16.03 12.68
CA LEU A 147 -8.29 -17.46 12.91
C LEU A 147 -9.35 -18.34 12.24
N LEU A 148 -10.63 -17.93 12.25
CA LEU A 148 -11.69 -18.63 11.52
C LEU A 148 -11.37 -18.68 10.02
N LEU A 149 -11.06 -17.55 9.40
CA LEU A 149 -10.75 -17.49 7.96
C LEU A 149 -9.52 -18.35 7.61
N LEU A 150 -8.46 -18.30 8.42
CA LEU A 150 -7.26 -19.11 8.20
C LEU A 150 -7.53 -20.61 8.33
N ASN A 151 -8.41 -21.02 9.24
CA ASN A 151 -8.84 -22.41 9.35
C ASN A 151 -9.64 -22.86 8.13
N ARG A 152 -10.57 -22.04 7.62
CA ARG A 152 -11.32 -22.32 6.38
C ARG A 152 -10.42 -22.45 5.15
N LEU A 153 -9.43 -21.55 5.03
CA LEU A 153 -8.43 -21.60 3.97
C LEU A 153 -7.57 -22.86 4.06
N SER A 154 -7.10 -23.23 5.26
CA SER A 154 -6.29 -24.45 5.46
C SER A 154 -7.05 -25.71 5.07
N GLN A 155 -8.33 -25.80 5.47
CA GLN A 155 -9.23 -26.91 5.10
C GLN A 155 -9.43 -26.97 3.58
N SER A 156 -9.73 -25.84 2.95
CA SER A 156 -10.01 -25.78 1.50
C SER A 156 -8.77 -26.03 0.65
N LEU A 157 -7.58 -25.68 1.15
CA LEU A 157 -6.29 -26.00 0.53
C LEU A 157 -5.90 -27.48 0.69
N GLY A 158 -6.64 -28.25 1.50
CA GLY A 158 -6.31 -29.64 1.82
C GLY A 158 -5.00 -29.78 2.60
N GLN A 159 -4.61 -28.74 3.36
CA GLN A 159 -3.38 -28.78 4.15
C GLN A 159 -3.51 -29.76 5.32
N PRO A 160 -2.47 -30.55 5.61
CA PRO A 160 -2.44 -31.35 6.82
C PRO A 160 -2.37 -30.45 8.06
N GLN A 161 -2.83 -30.94 9.21
CA GLN A 161 -2.95 -30.15 10.44
C GLN A 161 -1.67 -29.40 10.85
N TYR A 162 -0.49 -30.00 10.65
CA TYR A 162 0.81 -29.40 10.96
C TYR A 162 1.21 -28.25 10.01
N GLN A 163 0.47 -28.02 8.93
CA GLN A 163 0.63 -26.91 7.98
C GLN A 163 -0.55 -25.92 8.05
N HIS A 164 -1.47 -26.07 9.01
CA HIS A 164 -2.60 -25.14 9.12
C HIS A 164 -2.10 -23.72 9.38
N LEU A 165 -2.62 -22.78 8.60
CA LEU A 165 -2.23 -21.37 8.63
C LEU A 165 -2.46 -20.72 10.00
N ALA A 166 -3.52 -21.13 10.71
CA ALA A 166 -3.83 -20.62 12.05
C ALA A 166 -2.77 -20.99 13.11
N SER A 167 -1.97 -22.04 12.89
CA SER A 167 -0.91 -22.46 13.83
C SER A 167 0.22 -21.42 13.97
N ALA A 168 0.40 -20.58 12.96
CA ALA A 168 1.35 -19.47 13.00
C ALA A 168 0.81 -18.23 13.72
N HIS A 169 -0.36 -18.31 14.37
CA HIS A 169 -1.07 -17.19 14.96
C HIS A 169 -1.58 -17.53 16.37
N ASP A 170 -0.74 -18.16 17.20
CA ASP A 170 -1.09 -18.40 18.60
C ASP A 170 -1.35 -17.06 19.32
N PRO A 171 -2.54 -16.87 19.91
CA PRO A 171 -2.94 -15.59 20.49
C PRO A 171 -2.14 -15.19 21.74
N GLN A 172 -1.38 -16.11 22.34
CA GLN A 172 -0.57 -15.89 23.54
C GLN A 172 0.94 -15.85 23.25
N VAL A 173 1.33 -15.88 21.98
CA VAL A 173 2.73 -15.79 21.55
C VAL A 173 2.96 -14.43 20.89
N PRO A 174 4.09 -13.75 21.16
CA PRO A 174 4.37 -12.43 20.59
C PRO A 174 4.23 -12.39 19.07
N THR A 175 3.54 -11.35 18.60
CA THR A 175 3.34 -11.01 17.19
C THR A 175 3.64 -9.52 16.98
N THR A 176 3.81 -9.12 15.72
CA THR A 176 3.77 -7.71 15.33
C THR A 176 2.36 -7.24 14.98
N SER A 177 1.30 -8.03 15.20
CA SER A 177 -0.09 -7.62 14.91
C SER A 177 -0.48 -6.32 15.63
N SER A 178 -1.36 -5.54 15.00
CA SER A 178 -1.74 -4.23 15.53
C SER A 178 -3.11 -3.78 15.03
N LEU A 179 -3.84 -3.08 15.88
CA LEU A 179 -4.98 -2.27 15.46
C LEU A 179 -4.47 -0.87 15.10
N THR A 180 -4.85 -0.34 13.95
CA THR A 180 -4.28 0.89 13.38
C THR A 180 -5.39 1.83 12.96
N PHE A 181 -5.26 3.07 13.38
CA PHE A 181 -6.18 4.16 13.10
C PHE A 181 -5.51 5.14 12.14
N LEU A 182 -6.23 5.60 11.14
CA LEU A 182 -5.72 6.52 10.13
C LEU A 182 -6.68 7.69 9.92
N LYS A 183 -6.10 8.88 9.77
CA LYS A 183 -6.76 10.11 9.37
C LYS A 183 -6.03 10.71 8.19
N TYR A 184 -6.77 10.94 7.12
CA TYR A 184 -6.34 11.70 5.95
C TYR A 184 -7.03 13.05 6.04
N PRO A 185 -6.32 14.13 6.43
CA PRO A 185 -6.87 15.47 6.48
C PRO A 185 -7.42 15.91 5.12
N ASP A 186 -8.15 17.03 5.10
CA ASP A 186 -8.50 17.70 3.85
C ASP A 186 -7.24 17.97 3.03
N GLN A 187 -7.11 17.27 1.91
CA GLN A 187 -6.07 17.48 0.92
C GLN A 187 -6.74 18.09 -0.31
N GLN A 188 -6.34 19.32 -0.66
CA GLN A 188 -6.77 19.92 -1.92
C GLN A 188 -6.29 19.06 -3.10
N VAL A 189 -7.13 18.95 -4.12
CA VAL A 189 -6.82 18.24 -5.37
C VAL A 189 -5.52 18.81 -5.97
N GLY A 190 -4.53 17.94 -6.19
CA GLY A 190 -3.19 18.28 -6.68
C GLY A 190 -2.08 18.39 -5.62
N ASN A 191 -2.38 18.26 -4.31
CA ASN A 191 -1.38 18.13 -3.25
C ASN A 191 -1.66 16.87 -2.40
N GLU A 192 -1.45 15.71 -3.03
CA GLU A 192 -2.20 14.45 -2.80
C GLU A 192 -1.34 13.29 -2.28
N GLY A 193 -0.69 13.51 -1.14
CA GLY A 193 0.19 12.53 -0.51
C GLY A 193 -0.36 11.11 -0.45
N GLY A 194 -1.63 10.97 -0.08
CA GLY A 194 -2.28 9.66 -0.01
C GLY A 194 -1.44 8.62 0.74
N HIS A 195 -1.45 7.38 0.28
CA HIS A 195 -0.54 6.32 0.72
C HIS A 195 0.01 5.63 -0.54
N VAL A 196 1.34 5.49 -0.58
CA VAL A 196 2.07 4.85 -1.70
C VAL A 196 1.47 3.50 -2.07
N SER A 197 1.61 3.10 -3.31
CA SER A 197 1.20 1.77 -3.78
C SER A 197 2.00 0.66 -3.12
N HIS A 198 1.32 -0.31 -2.52
CA HIS A 198 1.97 -1.44 -1.83
C HIS A 198 1.07 -2.66 -1.70
N THR A 199 1.68 -3.77 -1.30
CA THR A 199 0.96 -4.89 -0.68
C THR A 199 1.11 -4.83 0.85
N ASP A 200 0.23 -5.48 1.60
CA ASP A 200 0.36 -5.51 3.06
C ASP A 200 1.36 -6.55 3.53
N VAL A 201 2.13 -6.23 4.57
CA VAL A 201 3.19 -7.09 5.10
C VAL A 201 2.67 -8.40 5.71
N GLY A 202 1.48 -8.36 6.30
CA GLY A 202 0.97 -9.37 7.23
C GLY A 202 0.28 -10.57 6.58
N THR A 203 -0.59 -11.20 7.34
CA THR A 203 -1.39 -12.36 6.91
C THR A 203 -2.72 -11.90 6.31
N LEU A 204 -3.51 -11.17 7.10
CA LEU A 204 -4.80 -10.62 6.70
C LEU A 204 -4.92 -9.19 7.24
N THR A 205 -5.44 -8.30 6.42
CA THR A 205 -5.80 -6.94 6.83
C THR A 205 -7.32 -6.81 6.82
N PHE A 206 -7.88 -6.27 7.89
CA PHE A 206 -9.31 -5.98 8.01
C PHE A 206 -9.50 -4.47 8.08
N LEU A 207 -9.89 -3.84 6.98
CA LEU A 207 -10.03 -2.40 6.85
C LEU A 207 -11.51 -1.97 6.90
N TYR A 208 -11.81 -0.92 7.65
CA TYR A 208 -13.09 -0.23 7.62
C TYR A 208 -12.91 1.25 7.25
N THR A 209 -13.78 1.74 6.37
CA THR A 209 -13.96 3.16 6.09
C THR A 209 -15.33 3.39 5.46
N LEU A 210 -15.86 4.61 5.60
CA LEU A 210 -17.00 5.09 4.81
C LEU A 210 -16.61 6.20 3.81
N SER A 211 -15.33 6.58 3.78
CA SER A 211 -14.81 7.62 2.90
C SER A 211 -14.06 6.98 1.72
N PRO A 212 -14.37 7.35 0.47
CA PRO A 212 -13.68 6.81 -0.70
C PRO A 212 -12.23 7.30 -0.76
N GLY A 213 -11.41 6.67 -1.61
CA GLY A 213 -9.99 7.03 -1.82
C GLY A 213 -9.05 5.83 -1.95
N LEU A 214 -9.49 4.64 -1.55
CA LEU A 214 -8.73 3.41 -1.79
C LEU A 214 -8.87 2.98 -3.25
N GLN A 215 -7.74 2.66 -3.87
CA GLN A 215 -7.69 1.96 -5.15
C GLN A 215 -6.99 0.62 -5.01
N ILE A 216 -7.49 -0.37 -5.74
CA ILE A 216 -6.81 -1.65 -5.95
C ILE A 216 -6.38 -1.76 -7.40
N TYR A 217 -5.26 -2.41 -7.63
CA TYR A 217 -4.78 -2.68 -8.98
C TYR A 217 -5.26 -4.07 -9.41
N HIS A 218 -5.81 -4.18 -10.62
CA HIS A 218 -6.32 -5.42 -11.18
C HIS A 218 -5.44 -5.91 -12.34
N PRO A 219 -4.55 -6.90 -12.10
CA PRO A 219 -3.53 -7.28 -13.07
C PRO A 219 -4.02 -7.75 -14.43
N ALA A 220 -5.10 -8.54 -14.50
CA ALA A 220 -5.59 -9.01 -15.79
C ALA A 220 -6.19 -7.89 -16.66
N ARG A 221 -6.37 -6.68 -16.10
CA ARG A 221 -6.92 -5.51 -16.78
C ARG A 221 -5.90 -4.36 -16.89
N ASP A 222 -4.72 -4.51 -16.30
CA ASP A 222 -3.70 -3.44 -16.17
C ASP A 222 -4.32 -2.09 -15.76
N ALA A 223 -5.17 -2.11 -14.73
CA ALA A 223 -5.96 -0.94 -14.34
C ALA A 223 -6.08 -0.79 -12.83
N TRP A 224 -6.01 0.46 -12.38
CA TRP A 224 -6.42 0.87 -11.04
C TRP A 224 -7.93 1.05 -10.98
N GLU A 225 -8.53 0.61 -9.88
CA GLU A 225 -9.96 0.66 -9.66
C GLU A 225 -10.29 1.18 -8.28
N TRP A 226 -11.31 2.02 -8.20
CA TRP A 226 -11.84 2.52 -6.94
C TRP A 226 -12.54 1.41 -6.15
N VAL A 227 -12.31 1.41 -4.84
CA VAL A 227 -13.10 0.61 -3.91
C VAL A 227 -14.19 1.48 -3.31
N GLU A 228 -15.45 1.15 -3.61
CA GLU A 228 -16.61 1.84 -3.02
C GLU A 228 -16.84 1.40 -1.57
N PRO A 229 -16.79 2.33 -0.58
CA PRO A 229 -17.01 1.99 0.82
C PRO A 229 -18.41 1.41 1.07
N ARG A 230 -18.51 0.46 2.01
CA ARG A 230 -19.77 -0.21 2.36
C ARG A 230 -20.01 -0.19 3.87
N ARG A 231 -21.24 0.13 4.27
CA ARG A 231 -21.65 0.08 5.69
C ARG A 231 -21.68 -1.37 6.17
N ASN A 232 -21.27 -1.58 7.42
CA ASN A 232 -21.22 -2.90 8.08
C ASN A 232 -20.35 -3.95 7.38
N CYS A 233 -19.46 -3.53 6.47
CA CYS A 233 -18.55 -4.43 5.77
C CYS A 233 -17.10 -4.04 6.05
N LEU A 234 -16.28 -5.05 6.30
CA LEU A 234 -14.83 -4.91 6.29
C LEU A 234 -14.31 -5.25 4.91
N LEU A 235 -13.42 -4.42 4.38
CA LEU A 235 -12.59 -4.84 3.26
C LEU A 235 -11.48 -5.72 3.83
N VAL A 236 -11.42 -6.97 3.40
CA VAL A 236 -10.40 -7.93 3.82
C VAL A 236 -9.45 -8.19 2.67
N ASN A 237 -8.15 -8.11 2.94
CA ASN A 237 -7.14 -8.52 1.97
C ASN A 237 -6.11 -9.48 2.52
N VAL A 238 -5.61 -10.31 1.61
CA VAL A 238 -4.47 -11.18 1.82
C VAL A 238 -3.21 -10.34 1.81
N GLY A 239 -2.35 -10.55 2.81
CA GLY A 239 -1.02 -9.94 2.88
C GLY A 239 0.09 -10.88 2.44
N ASP A 240 1.31 -10.36 2.46
CA ASP A 240 2.52 -11.04 2.00
C ASP A 240 2.83 -12.29 2.81
N SER A 241 2.75 -12.25 4.14
CA SER A 241 3.00 -13.43 4.97
C SER A 241 2.09 -14.58 4.60
N LEU A 242 0.80 -14.33 4.31
CA LEU A 242 -0.13 -15.38 3.91
C LEU A 242 0.18 -15.90 2.50
N ALA A 243 0.54 -15.02 1.57
CA ALA A 243 1.03 -15.44 0.26
C ALA A 243 2.29 -16.32 0.40
N LEU A 244 3.27 -15.92 1.23
CA LEU A 244 4.51 -16.68 1.44
C LEU A 244 4.26 -18.03 2.14
N MET A 245 3.42 -18.08 3.18
CA MET A 245 3.07 -19.33 3.88
C MET A 245 2.31 -20.34 3.00
N THR A 246 1.67 -19.86 1.93
CA THR A 246 0.91 -20.71 0.98
C THR A 246 1.66 -20.99 -0.31
N ASP A 247 2.97 -20.73 -0.36
CA ASP A 247 3.79 -20.82 -1.57
C ASP A 247 3.17 -20.03 -2.75
N ARG A 248 2.65 -18.84 -2.45
CA ARG A 248 1.99 -17.89 -3.36
C ARG A 248 0.73 -18.44 -4.04
N LYS A 249 0.08 -19.45 -3.45
CA LYS A 249 -1.27 -19.90 -3.88
C LYS A 249 -2.35 -18.87 -3.59
N LEU A 250 -2.17 -18.06 -2.54
CA LEU A 250 -3.03 -16.92 -2.22
C LEU A 250 -2.35 -15.61 -2.60
N ARG A 251 -3.14 -14.64 -3.05
CA ARG A 251 -2.66 -13.44 -3.72
C ARG A 251 -2.64 -12.24 -2.79
N SER A 252 -1.45 -11.73 -2.49
CA SER A 252 -1.28 -10.41 -1.88
C SER A 252 -1.46 -9.30 -2.94
N SER A 253 -2.51 -8.50 -2.85
CA SER A 253 -2.90 -7.61 -3.96
C SER A 253 -2.44 -6.15 -3.75
N LEU A 254 -1.97 -5.54 -4.84
CA LEU A 254 -1.45 -4.18 -4.84
C LEU A 254 -2.59 -3.17 -4.68
N HIS A 255 -2.41 -2.23 -3.78
CA HIS A 255 -3.39 -1.18 -3.49
C HIS A 255 -2.68 0.13 -3.13
N ARG A 256 -3.42 1.25 -3.20
CA ARG A 256 -2.94 2.59 -2.82
C ARG A 256 -4.10 3.42 -2.29
N VAL A 257 -3.81 4.50 -1.57
CA VAL A 257 -4.84 5.49 -1.20
C VAL A 257 -4.48 6.81 -1.85
N ILE A 258 -5.43 7.42 -2.53
CA ILE A 258 -5.30 8.76 -3.10
C ILE A 258 -6.60 9.55 -2.83
N PRO A 259 -6.56 10.89 -2.78
CA PRO A 259 -7.77 11.70 -2.69
C PRO A 259 -8.77 11.34 -3.78
N HIS A 260 -10.03 11.14 -3.39
CA HIS A 260 -11.09 10.79 -4.32
C HIS A 260 -11.76 12.06 -4.87
N PRO A 261 -11.98 12.20 -6.19
CA PRO A 261 -12.56 13.43 -6.76
C PRO A 261 -13.91 13.85 -6.15
N SER A 262 -14.71 12.89 -5.69
CA SER A 262 -16.03 13.16 -5.10
C SER A 262 -16.00 13.65 -3.66
N THR A 263 -14.87 13.58 -2.95
CA THR A 263 -14.82 14.03 -1.55
C THR A 263 -14.71 15.54 -1.45
N GLY A 264 -14.27 16.23 -2.51
CA GLY A 264 -14.09 17.67 -2.49
C GLY A 264 -13.21 18.16 -1.32
N GLY A 265 -12.27 17.34 -0.85
CA GLY A 265 -11.43 17.65 0.30
C GLY A 265 -11.97 17.20 1.66
N THR A 266 -13.07 16.43 1.78
CA THR A 266 -13.48 15.98 3.12
C THR A 266 -12.44 15.05 3.77
N THR A 267 -12.15 15.27 5.06
CA THR A 267 -11.33 14.38 5.89
C THR A 267 -11.81 12.93 5.79
N ARG A 268 -10.87 12.02 5.55
CA ARG A 268 -11.13 10.57 5.49
C ARG A 268 -10.62 9.89 6.76
N HIS A 269 -11.49 9.12 7.39
CA HIS A 269 -11.17 8.27 8.51
C HIS A 269 -11.22 6.79 8.09
N SER A 270 -10.21 6.03 8.49
CA SER A 270 -10.23 4.57 8.37
C SER A 270 -9.50 3.93 9.54
N PHE A 271 -9.87 2.71 9.87
CA PHE A 271 -9.07 1.88 10.77
C PHE A 271 -8.86 0.50 10.14
N ALA A 272 -7.75 -0.15 10.49
CA ALA A 272 -7.39 -1.46 10.03
C ALA A 272 -6.91 -2.34 11.20
N TYR A 273 -7.31 -3.60 11.24
CA TYR A 273 -6.61 -4.60 12.04
C TYR A 273 -5.65 -5.38 11.13
N PHE A 274 -4.36 -5.26 11.41
CA PHE A 274 -3.31 -6.01 10.71
C PHE A 274 -2.99 -7.27 11.49
N MET A 275 -3.50 -8.41 11.02
CA MET A 275 -3.16 -9.72 11.55
C MET A 275 -1.83 -10.16 10.94
N ARG A 276 -0.85 -10.45 11.77
CA ARG A 276 0.49 -10.92 11.40
C ARG A 276 0.79 -12.24 12.12
N PRO A 277 1.66 -13.11 11.57
CA PRO A 277 2.08 -14.31 12.28
C PRO A 277 2.78 -13.97 13.60
N ILE A 278 2.97 -14.98 14.46
CA ILE A 278 3.90 -14.91 15.58
C ILE A 278 5.30 -14.53 15.06
N GLU A 279 6.08 -13.84 15.88
CA GLU A 279 7.34 -13.22 15.46
C GLU A 279 8.32 -14.21 14.84
N THR A 280 8.39 -15.42 15.39
CA THR A 280 9.30 -16.50 14.98
C THR A 280 8.76 -17.35 13.83
N ALA A 281 7.57 -17.05 13.30
CA ALA A 281 7.01 -17.83 12.19
C ALA A 281 7.93 -17.72 10.96
N PRO A 282 8.34 -18.86 10.35
CA PRO A 282 9.26 -18.85 9.23
C PRO A 282 8.54 -18.49 7.92
N LEU A 283 9.08 -17.50 7.20
CA LEU A 283 8.62 -17.07 5.89
C LEU A 283 9.69 -17.36 4.83
N ARG A 284 9.34 -18.14 3.80
CA ARG A 284 10.24 -18.49 2.70
C ARG A 284 10.17 -17.46 1.59
N MET A 285 11.24 -16.67 1.44
CA MET A 285 11.40 -15.65 0.42
C MET A 285 11.64 -16.27 -0.98
N ALA A 286 11.46 -15.50 -2.04
CA ALA A 286 11.65 -15.89 -3.45
C ALA A 286 13.06 -16.42 -3.72
N GLY A 287 14.08 -15.80 -3.10
CA GLY A 287 15.48 -16.22 -3.18
C GLY A 287 15.82 -17.46 -2.35
N GLY A 288 14.83 -18.14 -1.76
CA GLY A 288 15.01 -19.33 -0.93
C GLY A 288 15.46 -19.04 0.52
N GLN A 289 15.85 -17.80 0.82
CA GLN A 289 16.09 -17.33 2.19
C GLN A 289 14.85 -17.54 3.04
N VAL A 290 15.04 -17.96 4.30
CA VAL A 290 13.97 -18.01 5.29
C VAL A 290 14.20 -16.91 6.30
N LEU A 291 13.20 -16.04 6.47
CA LEU A 291 13.19 -14.97 7.46
C LEU A 291 12.15 -15.31 8.53
N GLU A 292 12.36 -14.83 9.75
CA GLU A 292 11.28 -14.78 10.73
C GLU A 292 10.28 -13.67 10.36
N SER A 293 9.01 -13.84 10.72
CA SER A 293 7.94 -12.87 10.46
C SER A 293 8.28 -11.46 10.96
N VAL A 294 8.92 -11.35 12.13
CA VAL A 294 9.36 -10.05 12.68
C VAL A 294 10.44 -9.39 11.83
N GLU A 295 11.36 -10.18 11.25
CA GLU A 295 12.41 -9.66 10.38
C GLU A 295 11.83 -9.15 9.07
N TRP A 296 10.88 -9.90 8.48
CA TRP A 296 10.15 -9.46 7.30
C TRP A 296 9.36 -8.17 7.57
N HIS A 297 8.68 -8.09 8.71
CA HIS A 297 7.95 -6.90 9.14
C HIS A 297 8.86 -5.67 9.23
N LEU A 298 9.94 -5.76 10.01
CA LEU A 298 10.87 -4.65 10.20
C LEU A 298 11.55 -4.24 8.90
N ARG A 299 11.92 -5.20 8.05
CA ARG A 299 12.48 -4.92 6.73
C ARG A 299 11.51 -4.13 5.87
N LYS A 300 10.24 -4.52 5.84
CA LYS A 300 9.24 -3.85 4.99
C LYS A 300 8.87 -2.46 5.51
N ILE A 301 8.64 -2.29 6.80
CA ILE A 301 8.38 -0.97 7.41
C ILE A 301 9.57 -0.02 7.19
N LYS A 302 10.80 -0.50 7.32
CA LYS A 302 11.99 0.30 7.01
C LYS A 302 12.01 0.78 5.57
N VAL A 303 11.58 -0.05 4.61
CA VAL A 303 11.49 0.35 3.21
C VAL A 303 10.36 1.35 3.00
N PHE A 304 9.19 1.17 3.62
CA PHE A 304 8.09 2.14 3.55
C PHE A 304 8.52 3.56 3.94
N GLY A 305 9.26 3.70 5.05
CA GLY A 305 9.74 5.02 5.50
C GLY A 305 11.01 5.52 4.81
N ALA A 306 11.62 4.74 3.90
CA ALA A 306 12.86 5.13 3.22
C ALA A 306 12.59 6.01 1.99
N PRO A 307 13.54 6.86 1.57
CA PRO A 307 13.44 7.64 0.32
C PRO A 307 13.15 6.76 -0.89
N LEU A 308 12.55 7.38 -1.92
CA LEU A 308 12.11 6.72 -3.14
C LEU A 308 13.21 5.83 -3.77
N GLU A 309 14.45 6.32 -3.83
CA GLU A 309 15.59 5.60 -4.40
C GLU A 309 15.80 4.26 -3.66
N VAL A 310 15.74 4.27 -2.34
CA VAL A 310 15.89 3.06 -1.53
C VAL A 310 14.70 2.11 -1.74
N GLN A 311 13.49 2.63 -1.91
CA GLN A 311 12.31 1.81 -2.19
C GLN A 311 12.44 1.09 -3.54
N THR A 312 12.98 1.78 -4.54
CA THR A 312 13.19 1.23 -5.88
C THR A 312 14.28 0.15 -5.89
N GLU A 313 15.35 0.33 -5.13
CA GLU A 313 16.46 -0.63 -5.00
C GLU A 313 16.12 -1.82 -4.09
N ALA A 314 15.05 -1.74 -3.31
CA ALA A 314 14.66 -2.78 -2.34
C ALA A 314 14.07 -4.05 -2.99
N ASN A 315 14.26 -4.27 -4.30
CA ASN A 315 13.90 -5.50 -5.01
C ASN A 315 12.47 -5.99 -4.67
N GLY A 316 11.47 -5.13 -4.82
CA GLY A 316 10.07 -5.54 -4.72
C GLY A 316 9.61 -5.92 -3.31
N VAL A 317 10.31 -5.45 -2.27
CA VAL A 317 9.87 -5.57 -0.87
C VAL A 317 8.48 -4.95 -0.66
N LEU A 318 8.20 -3.79 -1.25
CA LEU A 318 6.86 -3.17 -1.21
C LEU A 318 5.76 -4.01 -1.88
N LEU A 319 6.16 -4.99 -2.69
CA LEU A 319 5.31 -5.84 -3.49
C LEU A 319 5.25 -7.27 -2.96
N GLY A 320 5.70 -7.52 -1.74
CA GLY A 320 5.65 -8.84 -1.14
C GLY A 320 6.71 -9.79 -1.68
N ASP A 321 7.94 -9.29 -1.86
CA ASP A 321 9.09 -10.09 -2.28
C ASP A 321 8.88 -10.76 -3.64
N ARG A 322 8.40 -9.95 -4.60
CA ARG A 322 8.04 -10.40 -5.96
C ARG A 322 9.10 -10.18 -7.04
N SER A 323 10.23 -9.53 -6.76
CA SER A 323 11.24 -9.26 -7.81
C SER A 323 12.52 -10.12 -7.72
N GLY A 324 12.61 -11.05 -6.75
CA GLY A 324 13.83 -11.79 -6.45
C GLY A 324 14.19 -12.98 -7.36
N GLY A 325 13.61 -13.11 -8.56
CA GLY A 325 13.85 -14.27 -9.43
C GLY A 325 14.25 -13.87 -10.85
N GLY A 326 15.53 -14.01 -11.19
CA GLY A 326 15.97 -13.89 -12.59
C GLY A 326 15.25 -14.91 -13.47
N ALA A 327 14.67 -14.43 -14.59
CA ALA A 327 14.17 -15.11 -15.80
C ALA A 327 13.40 -16.46 -15.70
N ALA A 328 13.24 -17.11 -14.54
CA ALA A 328 12.85 -18.52 -14.44
C ALA A 328 11.65 -18.79 -13.53
N ALA A 329 10.98 -17.76 -12.99
CA ALA A 329 9.66 -17.90 -12.40
C ALA A 329 8.76 -16.84 -13.01
N ALA A 330 8.10 -17.18 -14.12
CA ALA A 330 6.93 -16.42 -14.56
C ALA A 330 5.93 -16.43 -13.40
N PHE A 331 5.85 -15.31 -12.69
CA PHE A 331 4.87 -15.09 -11.62
C PHE A 331 3.46 -15.21 -12.23
N PRO A 332 2.44 -15.62 -11.46
CA PRO A 332 1.07 -15.75 -11.99
C PRO A 332 0.54 -14.47 -12.66
N ASP A 333 1.12 -13.31 -12.31
CA ASP A 333 0.76 -11.99 -12.81
C ASP A 333 1.69 -11.42 -13.89
N GLY A 334 2.80 -12.09 -14.22
CA GLY A 334 3.65 -11.75 -15.38
C GLY A 334 4.45 -10.43 -15.33
N TYR A 335 4.54 -9.73 -14.20
CA TYR A 335 5.21 -8.42 -14.14
C TYR A 335 6.72 -8.48 -14.03
N ASP A 336 7.42 -7.67 -14.86
CA ASP A 336 8.83 -7.35 -14.72
C ASP A 336 9.06 -6.18 -13.74
N ALA A 337 10.33 -5.96 -13.36
CA ALA A 337 10.71 -4.89 -12.44
C ALA A 337 10.28 -3.50 -12.93
N GLU A 338 10.24 -3.28 -14.25
CA GLU A 338 9.85 -2.02 -14.88
C GLU A 338 8.35 -1.73 -14.70
N THR A 339 7.48 -2.72 -14.95
CA THR A 339 6.05 -2.57 -14.73
C THR A 339 5.74 -2.34 -13.25
N LEU A 340 6.47 -3.01 -12.36
CA LEU A 340 6.34 -2.84 -10.92
C LEU A 340 6.74 -1.43 -10.46
N MET A 341 7.83 -0.90 -11.01
CA MET A 341 8.26 0.49 -10.76
C MET A 341 7.25 1.50 -11.30
N ARG A 342 6.66 1.26 -12.48
CA ARG A 342 5.56 2.08 -13.02
C ARG A 342 4.36 2.12 -12.07
N LEU A 343 3.98 0.96 -11.56
CA LEU A 343 2.79 0.82 -10.71
C LEU A 343 2.99 1.41 -9.31
N VAL A 344 4.19 1.28 -8.75
CA VAL A 344 4.49 1.77 -7.40
C VAL A 344 4.80 3.26 -7.39
N PHE A 345 5.52 3.76 -8.39
CA PHE A 345 6.12 5.09 -8.33
C PHE A 345 5.64 6.04 -9.43
N GLY A 346 4.94 5.56 -10.46
CA GLY A 346 4.56 6.39 -11.61
C GLY A 346 5.80 6.93 -12.32
N PHE A 347 6.46 6.08 -13.11
CA PHE A 347 7.83 6.29 -13.61
C PHE A 347 8.22 7.73 -14.01
N ALA A 348 9.46 8.09 -13.64
CA ALA A 348 10.27 9.09 -14.32
C ALA A 348 11.20 8.38 -15.33
N ALA A 349 10.99 8.58 -16.63
CA ALA A 349 11.88 8.02 -17.65
C ALA A 349 13.21 8.81 -17.63
N LYS A 350 14.33 8.08 -17.65
CA LYS A 350 15.68 8.64 -17.86
C LYS A 350 16.22 8.05 -19.16
N ASP A 351 16.24 8.86 -20.20
CA ASP A 351 16.82 8.50 -21.49
C ASP A 351 18.12 9.28 -21.72
N THR A 352 19.15 8.59 -22.21
CA THR A 352 20.46 9.16 -22.53
C THR A 352 20.80 8.84 -23.97
N GLY A 353 20.72 9.85 -24.83
CA GLY A 353 21.06 9.76 -26.24
C GLY A 353 22.29 10.60 -26.60
N GLU A 354 23.01 10.18 -27.65
CA GLU A 354 24.01 11.02 -28.31
C GLU A 354 23.50 11.49 -29.67
N GLU A 355 23.35 12.80 -29.84
CA GLU A 355 23.06 13.43 -31.13
C GLU A 355 24.14 14.47 -31.43
N GLY A 356 24.82 14.34 -32.58
CA GLY A 356 25.87 15.28 -33.00
C GLY A 356 27.09 15.40 -32.06
N GLY A 357 27.36 14.38 -31.23
CA GLY A 357 28.48 14.38 -30.27
C GLY A 357 28.18 15.06 -28.93
N ARG A 358 26.90 15.28 -28.60
CA ARG A 358 26.45 15.77 -27.29
C ARG A 358 25.63 14.69 -26.60
N CYS A 359 25.94 14.43 -25.32
CA CYS A 359 25.13 13.59 -24.45
C CYS A 359 23.95 14.41 -23.93
N ILE A 360 22.73 13.96 -24.21
CA ILE A 360 21.48 14.58 -23.73
C ILE A 360 20.83 13.58 -22.77
N THR A 361 20.65 14.00 -21.52
CA THR A 361 19.87 13.26 -20.53
C THR A 361 18.50 13.93 -20.42
N LEU A 362 17.43 13.21 -20.76
CA LEU A 362 16.07 13.64 -20.53
C LEU A 362 15.57 12.95 -19.27
N GLU A 363 15.36 13.72 -18.20
CA GLU A 363 14.61 13.27 -17.02
C GLU A 363 13.20 13.83 -17.10
N GLY A 364 12.22 12.93 -17.26
CA GLY A 364 10.82 13.30 -17.40
C GLY A 364 9.95 12.57 -16.40
N MET A 365 9.15 13.30 -15.59
CA MET A 365 8.08 12.67 -14.80
C MET A 365 6.86 12.45 -15.69
N LEU A 366 6.41 11.19 -15.80
CA LEU A 366 5.19 10.86 -16.52
C LEU A 366 4.02 11.03 -15.56
N ASN A 367 3.22 12.08 -15.76
CA ASN A 367 2.02 12.26 -14.97
C ASN A 367 1.00 11.20 -15.39
N SER A 368 0.86 10.16 -14.55
CA SER A 368 -0.09 9.05 -14.75
C SER A 368 -1.58 9.49 -14.82
N THR A 369 -1.84 10.76 -14.59
CA THR A 369 -3.17 11.38 -14.54
C THR A 369 -3.58 11.98 -15.90
N ASP A 370 -2.65 12.39 -16.76
CA ASP A 370 -2.97 13.08 -18.03
C ASP A 370 -2.01 12.79 -19.20
N GLY A 371 -1.04 11.90 -19.02
CA GLY A 371 -0.09 11.49 -20.07
C GLY A 371 0.94 12.56 -20.44
N ARG A 372 1.04 13.66 -19.68
CA ARG A 372 2.05 14.70 -19.92
C ARG A 372 3.38 14.34 -19.27
N VAL A 373 4.47 14.61 -19.98
CA VAL A 373 5.84 14.50 -19.49
C VAL A 373 6.31 15.87 -19.04
N VAL A 374 6.70 16.01 -17.77
CA VAL A 374 7.40 17.21 -17.29
C VAL A 374 8.89 16.97 -17.48
N LEU A 375 9.49 17.64 -18.48
CA LEU A 375 10.94 17.66 -18.69
C LEU A 375 11.61 18.49 -17.58
N LEU A 376 12.44 17.86 -16.76
CA LEU A 376 13.02 18.51 -15.59
C LEU A 376 14.35 19.22 -15.88
N GLN A 377 15.18 18.74 -16.82
CA GLN A 377 16.45 19.42 -17.12
C GLN A 377 17.15 18.91 -18.40
N GLU A 378 17.78 19.83 -19.14
CA GLU A 378 18.90 19.50 -20.05
C GLU A 378 20.23 19.63 -19.28
N TYR A 379 21.09 18.61 -19.33
CA TYR A 379 22.47 18.72 -18.86
C TYR A 379 23.42 18.84 -20.05
N PRO A 380 23.96 20.03 -20.36
CA PRO A 380 25.06 20.13 -21.30
C PRO A 380 26.39 19.82 -20.57
N PRO A 381 27.47 19.46 -21.30
CA PRO A 381 28.73 19.03 -20.69
C PRO A 381 29.36 20.11 -19.80
N PRO A 382 30.22 19.72 -18.83
CA PRO A 382 30.86 20.66 -17.91
C PRO A 382 31.59 21.76 -18.68
N GLY A 383 31.16 23.01 -18.51
CA GLY A 383 31.79 24.20 -19.14
C GLY A 383 30.99 24.87 -20.26
N SER A 384 29.73 24.49 -20.50
CA SER A 384 28.84 25.20 -21.43
C SER A 384 27.71 25.93 -20.68
N HIS A 385 27.27 27.08 -21.22
CA HIS A 385 26.25 27.93 -20.62
C HIS A 385 24.93 27.16 -20.41
N GLN A 386 24.40 27.17 -19.18
CA GLN A 386 23.06 26.65 -18.87
C GLN A 386 21.99 27.51 -19.55
N SER A 387 21.23 26.95 -20.49
CA SER A 387 19.93 27.50 -20.88
C SER A 387 18.84 26.70 -20.18
N GLN A 388 18.12 27.34 -19.25
CA GLN A 388 16.88 26.76 -18.71
C GLN A 388 15.77 26.96 -19.75
N TRP A 389 15.31 25.86 -20.36
CA TRP A 389 14.09 25.89 -21.15
C TRP A 389 12.87 25.84 -20.22
N HIS A 390 11.92 26.76 -20.41
CA HIS A 390 10.61 26.74 -19.75
C HIS A 390 9.55 26.71 -20.86
N GLY A 391 8.93 25.55 -21.09
CA GLY A 391 7.83 25.42 -22.04
C GLY A 391 7.02 24.15 -21.81
N THR A 392 5.98 23.95 -22.61
CA THR A 392 5.13 22.76 -22.57
C THR A 392 5.37 21.90 -23.82
N ALA A 393 5.64 20.61 -23.63
CA ALA A 393 5.73 19.64 -24.72
C ALA A 393 4.51 18.70 -24.70
N THR A 394 3.95 18.41 -25.87
CA THR A 394 2.87 17.41 -26.01
C THR A 394 3.46 16.17 -26.68
N LEU A 395 3.34 15.00 -26.03
CA LEU A 395 3.78 13.71 -26.57
C LEU A 395 2.71 13.15 -27.50
N PHE A 396 3.06 12.85 -28.75
CA PHE A 396 2.11 12.35 -29.76
C PHE A 396 2.21 10.84 -29.98
N GLY A 397 3.36 10.24 -29.69
CA GLY A 397 3.55 8.81 -29.90
C GLY A 397 4.84 8.30 -29.28
N ILE A 398 4.79 7.05 -28.85
CA ILE A 398 5.95 6.25 -28.47
C ILE A 398 6.06 5.11 -29.49
N VAL A 399 7.16 5.04 -30.21
CA VAL A 399 7.45 3.95 -31.15
C VAL A 399 8.64 3.16 -30.62
N GLY A 400 8.40 1.89 -30.27
CA GLY A 400 9.44 1.00 -29.78
C GLY A 400 9.98 0.08 -30.88
N TYR A 401 11.31 -0.04 -30.96
CA TYR A 401 11.99 -1.05 -31.77
C TYR A 401 12.84 -1.95 -30.89
N TRP A 402 12.66 -3.26 -31.05
CA TRP A 402 13.53 -4.25 -30.44
C TRP A 402 14.79 -4.45 -31.27
N MET A 403 15.95 -4.20 -30.66
CA MET A 403 17.26 -4.50 -31.23
C MET A 403 17.98 -5.46 -30.28
N GLN A 404 18.00 -6.74 -30.64
CA GLN A 404 18.54 -7.83 -29.82
C GLN A 404 17.85 -7.90 -28.44
N GLU A 405 18.56 -7.54 -27.37
CA GLU A 405 18.07 -7.52 -25.98
C GLU A 405 17.80 -6.11 -25.47
N THR A 406 17.81 -5.10 -26.35
CA THR A 406 17.62 -3.70 -25.99
C THR A 406 16.41 -3.13 -26.72
N LEU A 407 15.47 -2.56 -25.97
CA LEU A 407 14.33 -1.82 -26.49
C LEU A 407 14.73 -0.35 -26.69
N LEU A 408 14.71 0.11 -27.94
CA LEU A 408 14.87 1.52 -28.30
C LEU A 408 13.48 2.15 -28.38
N LEU A 409 13.23 3.18 -27.57
CA LEU A 409 11.99 3.95 -27.58
C LEU A 409 12.24 5.28 -28.28
N TYR A 410 11.52 5.54 -29.36
CA TYR A 410 11.45 6.86 -29.99
C TYR A 410 10.21 7.59 -29.49
N MET A 411 10.41 8.79 -28.95
CA MET A 411 9.34 9.66 -28.47
C MET A 411 9.21 10.87 -29.40
N GLU A 412 8.03 11.06 -29.99
CA GLU A 412 7.72 12.23 -30.83
C GLU A 412 7.02 13.30 -30.00
N TYR A 413 7.60 14.51 -29.96
CA TYR A 413 7.07 15.66 -29.24
C TYR A 413 6.83 16.85 -30.18
N GLU A 414 5.78 17.63 -29.93
CA GLU A 414 5.63 18.98 -30.45
C GLU A 414 5.94 19.98 -29.34
N LEU A 415 6.90 20.87 -29.57
CA LEU A 415 7.31 21.91 -28.63
C LEU A 415 6.38 23.13 -28.79
N GLY A 416 5.63 23.47 -27.75
CA GLY A 416 4.89 24.73 -27.68
C GLY A 416 5.79 25.88 -27.23
N VAL A 417 5.87 26.94 -28.01
CA VAL A 417 6.57 28.19 -27.63
C VAL A 417 5.69 29.02 -26.72
N ILE A 418 6.20 29.41 -25.54
CA ILE A 418 5.61 30.49 -24.74
C ILE A 418 6.31 31.78 -25.16
N ASP A 419 5.63 32.61 -25.96
CA ASP A 419 6.02 34.00 -26.16
C ASP A 419 5.66 34.79 -24.89
N ASP A 420 6.64 35.03 -24.03
CA ASP A 420 6.85 36.33 -23.36
C ASP A 420 7.87 36.21 -22.22
N ILE A 421 9.17 36.34 -22.53
CA ILE A 421 10.13 37.00 -21.63
C ILE A 421 11.08 37.84 -22.50
N ASN A 422 10.99 39.16 -22.32
CA ASN A 422 11.84 40.21 -22.88
C ASN A 422 13.29 39.78 -23.11
N THR A 423 13.70 39.63 -24.37
CA THR A 423 15.11 39.75 -24.77
C THR A 423 15.22 40.57 -26.06
N THR A 424 16.02 41.63 -25.98
CA THR A 424 16.44 42.53 -27.04
C THR A 424 16.96 41.75 -28.27
N PRO A 425 16.71 42.20 -29.52
CA PRO A 425 17.03 41.41 -30.69
C PRO A 425 18.55 41.38 -30.93
N VAL A 426 19.14 40.17 -30.89
CA VAL A 426 20.48 39.92 -31.45
C VAL A 426 20.29 39.53 -32.92
N GLN A 427 20.93 40.29 -33.81
CA GLN A 427 20.91 40.07 -35.26
C GLN A 427 21.57 38.74 -35.66
N PRO A 428 21.16 38.14 -36.79
CA PRO A 428 21.71 36.87 -37.25
C PRO A 428 23.13 37.06 -37.79
N LEU A 429 24.04 36.17 -37.38
CA LEU A 429 25.29 35.90 -38.09
C LEU A 429 25.15 34.55 -38.82
N VAL A 430 25.57 34.59 -40.08
CA VAL A 430 25.40 33.62 -41.19
C VAL A 430 25.88 32.21 -40.87
#